data_AF-A0A1G2H5A2-F1
#
_entry.id   AF-A0A1G2H5A2-F1
#
_cell.length_a   1.000
_cell.length_b   1.000
_cell.length_c   1.000
_cell.angle_alpha   90.00
_cell.angle_beta   90.00
_cell.angle_gamma   90.00
#
_symmetry.space_group_name_H-M   'P 1'
#
loop_
_entity.id
_entity.type
_entity.pdbx_description
1 polymer ?
#
loop_
_entity_poly.entity_id
_entity_poly.type
_entity_poly.pdbx_seq_one_letter_code
_entity_poly.pdbx_strand_id
1 'polypeptide(L)'
;MLFWKRIIRDLAVIAVIIIVAVSAFYVYDLYRKHGCGKTYVCGNVIVLFRDNISKSQIVDFLRRNNLEIKPETSGVLLEINSVVVLVPVGQEKEWVERLKQYPEIENTGLNGIGHIF
;
A
#
# COMPACT_ATOMS: atom_id res chain seq x y z
N MET A 1 -40.29 33.79 8.30
CA MET A 1 -39.13 33.42 9.17
C MET A 1 -38.58 32.00 8.93
N LEU A 2 -39.38 31.03 8.46
CA LEU A 2 -38.95 29.63 8.23
C LEU A 2 -38.01 29.45 7.02
N PHE A 3 -38.10 30.29 6.00
CA PHE A 3 -37.31 30.17 4.75
C PHE A 3 -35.81 30.40 4.96
N TRP A 4 -35.44 31.45 5.70
CA TRP A 4 -34.06 31.77 6.04
C TRP A 4 -33.40 30.71 6.93
N LYS A 5 -34.16 30.08 7.85
CA LYS A 5 -33.66 28.96 8.67
C LYS A 5 -33.31 27.73 7.84
N ARG A 6 -34.04 27.45 6.75
CA ARG A 6 -33.73 26.34 5.83
C ARG A 6 -32.44 26.61 5.06
N ILE A 7 -32.29 27.80 4.49
CA ILE A 7 -31.08 28.18 3.72
C ILE A 7 -29.82 28.10 4.59
N ILE A 8 -29.86 28.61 5.83
CA ILE A 8 -28.72 28.56 6.76
C ILE A 8 -28.36 27.10 7.11
N ARG A 9 -29.36 26.25 7.32
CA ARG A 9 -29.14 24.83 7.62
C ARG A 9 -28.51 24.10 6.43
N ASP A 10 -28.99 24.36 5.22
CA ASP A 10 -28.49 23.68 4.02
C ASP A 10 -27.05 24.13 3.70
N LEU A 11 -26.73 25.42 3.90
CA LEU A 11 -25.35 25.94 3.84
C LEU A 11 -24.43 25.29 4.88
N ALA A 12 -24.91 25.09 6.11
CA ALA A 12 -24.13 24.43 7.15
C ALA A 12 -23.85 22.96 6.81
N VAL A 13 -24.82 22.25 6.24
CA VAL A 13 -24.63 20.86 5.79
C VAL A 13 -23.60 20.78 4.66
N ILE A 14 -23.68 21.67 3.67
CA ILE A 14 -22.70 21.73 2.58
C ILE A 14 -21.30 22.01 3.12
N ALA A 15 -21.15 22.94 4.07
CA ALA A 15 -19.86 23.24 4.69
C ALA A 15 -19.27 22.03 5.42
N VAL A 16 -20.08 21.26 6.15
CA VAL A 16 -19.64 20.04 6.83
C VAL A 16 -19.19 18.97 5.82
N ILE A 17 -19.95 18.77 4.74
CA ILE A 17 -19.58 17.82 3.68
C ILE A 17 -18.24 18.18 3.05
N ILE A 18 -18.01 19.46 2.76
CA ILE A 18 -16.74 19.94 2.18
C ILE A 18 -15.59 19.72 3.17
N ILE A 19 -15.76 20.04 4.46
CA ILE A 19 -14.71 19.83 5.47
C ILE A 19 -14.35 18.34 5.58
N VAL A 20 -15.34 17.45 5.62
CA VAL A 20 -15.10 16.00 5.68
C VAL A 20 -14.38 15.51 4.42
N ALA A 21 -14.80 15.96 3.23
CA ALA A 21 -14.17 15.58 1.98
C ALA A 21 -12.71 16.05 1.88
N VAL A 22 -12.42 17.29 2.26
CA VAL A 22 -11.05 17.85 2.26
C VAL A 22 -10.18 17.14 3.28
N SER A 23 -10.71 16.82 4.47
CA SER A 23 -9.97 16.10 5.51
C SER A 23 -9.63 14.68 5.06
N ALA A 24 -10.58 13.97 4.44
CA ALA A 24 -10.36 12.65 3.87
C ALA A 24 -9.31 12.68 2.75
N PHE A 25 -9.36 13.69 1.88
CA PHE A 25 -8.38 13.87 0.81
C PHE A 25 -6.98 14.18 1.36
N TYR A 26 -6.89 15.03 2.39
CA TYR A 26 -5.61 15.37 3.01
C TYR A 26 -4.98 14.16 3.69
N VAL A 27 -5.78 13.38 4.42
CA VAL A 27 -5.33 12.11 5.03
C VAL A 27 -4.89 11.12 3.95
N TYR A 28 -5.63 11.00 2.85
CA TYR A 28 -5.27 10.16 1.71
C TYR A 28 -3.97 10.61 1.01
N ASP A 29 -3.77 11.91 0.81
CA ASP A 29 -2.55 12.46 0.20
C ASP A 29 -1.34 12.31 1.13
N LEU A 30 -1.54 12.43 2.44
CA LEU A 30 -0.53 12.16 3.45
C LEU A 30 -0.08 10.68 3.38
N TYR A 31 -1.04 9.75 3.26
CA TYR A 31 -0.74 8.31 3.07
C TYR A 31 0.02 8.04 1.78
N ARG A 32 -0.29 8.76 0.70
CA ARG A 32 0.36 8.61 -0.60
C ARG A 32 1.82 9.08 -0.60
N LYS A 33 2.12 10.16 0.13
CA LYS A 33 3.43 10.86 0.06
C LYS A 33 4.50 10.33 1.01
N HIS A 34 4.14 9.76 2.16
CA HIS A 34 5.11 9.45 3.22
C HIS A 34 5.54 7.98 3.33
N GLY A 35 5.14 7.13 2.37
CA GLY A 35 5.47 5.71 2.40
C GLY A 35 4.88 4.99 3.60
N CYS A 36 5.11 3.68 3.65
CA CYS A 36 4.60 2.80 4.70
C CYS A 36 5.43 2.94 5.98
N GLY A 37 5.34 4.08 6.68
CA GLY A 37 5.98 4.25 7.98
C GLY A 37 5.38 3.32 9.05
N LYS A 38 6.20 2.98 10.05
CA LYS A 38 6.00 2.04 11.19
C LYS A 38 4.67 2.09 11.98
N THR A 39 3.74 2.98 11.62
CA THR A 39 2.51 3.27 12.36
C THR A 39 1.26 3.32 11.46
N TYR A 40 1.38 3.05 10.15
CA TYR A 40 0.31 3.30 9.18
C TYR A 40 -0.14 2.03 8.45
N VAL A 41 -1.43 1.97 8.14
CA VAL A 41 -2.05 0.88 7.38
C VAL A 41 -1.31 0.75 6.04
N CYS A 42 -0.83 -0.46 5.74
CA CYS A 42 -0.06 -0.77 4.54
C CYS A 42 -0.78 -1.79 3.70
N GLY A 43 -0.70 -1.61 2.38
CA GLY A 43 -1.02 -2.65 1.43
C GLY A 43 0.06 -3.72 1.48
N ASN A 44 -0.33 -4.98 1.28
CA ASN A 44 0.58 -6.11 1.31
C ASN A 44 0.67 -6.74 -0.08
N VAL A 45 1.87 -6.83 -0.62
CA VAL A 45 2.14 -7.49 -1.91
C VAL A 45 3.09 -8.66 -1.67
N ILE A 46 2.71 -9.84 -2.17
CA ILE A 46 3.57 -11.02 -2.17
C ILE A 46 4.48 -10.94 -3.39
N VAL A 47 5.76 -11.17 -3.19
CA VAL A 47 6.79 -11.18 -4.22
C VAL A 47 7.53 -12.51 -4.14
N LEU A 48 7.45 -13.31 -5.20
CA LEU A 48 8.24 -14.50 -5.42
C LEU A 48 9.41 -14.15 -6.34
N PHE A 49 10.63 -14.29 -5.83
CA PHE A 49 11.88 -14.18 -6.57
C PHE A 49 12.23 -15.51 -7.22
N ARG A 50 12.94 -15.43 -8.34
CA ARG A 50 13.45 -16.62 -9.03
C ARG A 50 14.46 -17.37 -8.17
N ASP A 51 14.55 -18.68 -8.38
CA ASP A 51 15.45 -19.57 -7.63
C ASP A 51 16.95 -19.27 -7.74
N ASN A 52 17.35 -18.58 -8.81
CA ASN A 52 18.75 -18.19 -9.02
C ASN A 52 19.13 -16.87 -8.32
N ILE A 53 18.20 -16.22 -7.61
CA ILE A 53 18.46 -14.99 -6.88
C ILE A 53 18.88 -15.34 -5.45
N SER A 54 20.08 -14.90 -5.07
CA SER A 54 20.57 -15.08 -3.70
C SER A 54 19.88 -14.15 -2.71
N LYS A 55 19.88 -14.53 -1.44
CA LYS A 55 19.31 -13.73 -0.34
C LYS A 55 19.89 -12.32 -0.25
N SER A 56 21.19 -12.15 -0.52
CA SER A 56 21.81 -10.83 -0.57
C SER A 56 21.26 -9.98 -1.73
N GLN A 57 21.04 -10.58 -2.90
CA GLN A 57 20.44 -9.89 -4.05
C GLN A 57 18.98 -9.50 -3.77
N ILE A 58 18.22 -10.33 -3.04
CA ILE A 58 16.87 -9.98 -2.58
C ILE A 58 16.92 -8.75 -1.67
N VAL A 59 17.82 -8.74 -0.68
CA VAL A 59 17.98 -7.60 0.23
C VAL A 59 18.40 -6.33 -0.53
N ASP A 60 19.33 -6.45 -1.47
CA ASP A 60 19.77 -5.33 -2.31
C ASP A 60 18.63 -4.82 -3.22
N PHE A 61 17.81 -5.72 -3.77
CA PHE A 61 16.61 -5.38 -4.53
C PHE A 61 15.61 -4.61 -3.68
N LEU A 62 15.33 -5.06 -2.46
CA LEU A 62 14.39 -4.39 -1.57
C LEU A 62 14.90 -3.00 -1.19
N ARG A 63 16.19 -2.89 -0.85
CA ARG A 63 16.83 -1.62 -0.52
C ARG A 63 16.82 -0.64 -1.70
N ARG A 64 17.18 -1.09 -2.91
CA ARG A 64 17.25 -0.20 -4.10
C ARG A 64 15.87 0.31 -4.53
N ASN A 65 14.82 -0.47 -4.28
CA ASN A 65 13.45 -0.09 -4.60
C ASN A 65 12.70 0.55 -3.41
N ASN A 66 13.39 0.79 -2.29
CA ASN A 66 12.83 1.34 -1.05
C ASN A 66 11.58 0.56 -0.57
N LEU A 67 11.66 -0.77 -0.63
CA LEU A 67 10.61 -1.69 -0.20
C LEU A 67 10.90 -2.20 1.21
N GLU A 68 9.91 -2.08 2.08
CA GLU A 68 9.95 -2.65 3.42
C GLU A 68 9.28 -4.02 3.44
N ILE A 69 9.79 -4.91 4.29
CA ILE A 69 9.24 -6.25 4.47
C ILE A 69 8.25 -6.21 5.63
N LYS A 70 7.11 -6.90 5.50
CA LYS A 70 6.22 -7.14 6.63
C LYS A 70 6.97 -7.87 7.76
N PRO A 71 6.99 -7.34 9.00
CA PRO A 71 7.79 -7.88 10.11
C PRO A 71 7.53 -9.36 10.41
N GLU A 72 6.27 -9.80 10.29
CA GLU A 72 5.84 -11.20 10.49
C GLU A 72 6.48 -12.17 9.47
N THR A 73 6.78 -11.67 8.27
CA THR A 73 7.44 -12.44 7.21
C THR A 73 8.96 -12.40 7.34
N SER A 74 9.51 -11.48 8.15
CA SER A 74 10.94 -11.36 8.41
C SER A 74 11.56 -12.62 9.03
N GLY A 75 10.78 -13.41 9.76
CA GLY A 75 11.22 -14.69 10.32
C GLY A 75 11.11 -15.88 9.35
N VAL A 76 10.26 -15.78 8.33
CA VAL A 76 9.96 -16.85 7.33
C VAL A 76 10.77 -16.65 6.03
N LEU A 77 11.51 -15.54 5.95
CA LEU A 77 12.13 -14.96 4.75
C LEU A 77 13.25 -15.78 4.09
N LEU A 78 13.46 -17.05 4.46
CA LEU A 78 14.68 -17.76 4.09
C LEU A 78 14.50 -19.19 3.60
N GLU A 79 13.28 -19.75 3.54
CA GLU A 79 13.07 -21.12 3.05
C GLU A 79 12.51 -21.19 1.63
N ILE A 80 11.73 -20.20 1.23
CA ILE A 80 11.10 -20.11 -0.08
C ILE A 80 11.41 -18.68 -0.53
N ASN A 81 11.83 -18.46 -1.76
CA ASN A 81 12.24 -17.14 -2.28
C ASN A 81 11.09 -16.12 -2.36
N SER A 82 10.19 -16.09 -1.38
CA SER A 82 8.95 -15.34 -1.29
C SER A 82 8.98 -14.40 -0.10
N VAL A 83 8.60 -13.15 -0.32
CA VAL A 83 8.54 -12.12 0.71
C VAL A 83 7.24 -11.33 0.58
N VAL A 84 6.74 -10.83 1.70
CA VAL A 84 5.64 -9.85 1.68
C VAL A 84 6.24 -8.47 1.85
N VAL A 85 6.06 -7.61 0.84
CA VAL A 85 6.47 -6.21 0.88
C VAL A 85 5.30 -5.30 1.22
N LEU A 86 5.61 -4.23 1.95
CA LEU A 86 4.68 -3.18 2.31
C LEU A 86 4.67 -2.11 1.21
N VAL A 87 3.47 -1.76 0.74
CA VAL A 87 3.26 -0.73 -0.28
C VAL A 87 2.18 0.26 0.16
N PRO A 88 2.13 1.48 -0.41
CA PRO A 88 1.06 2.43 -0.10
C PRO A 88 -0.33 1.81 -0.35
N VAL A 89 -1.23 2.02 0.61
CA VAL A 89 -2.62 1.51 0.51
C VAL A 89 -3.31 2.06 -0.72
N GLY A 90 -4.03 1.19 -1.43
CA GLY A 90 -4.73 1.52 -2.66
C GLY A 90 -3.85 1.53 -3.91
N GLN A 91 -2.55 1.29 -3.79
CA GLN A 91 -1.62 1.13 -4.92
C GLN A 91 -1.15 -0.31 -5.11
N GLU A 92 -1.73 -1.28 -4.41
CA GLU A 92 -1.23 -2.67 -4.41
C GLU A 92 -1.24 -3.27 -5.82
N LYS A 93 -2.30 -2.99 -6.60
CA LYS A 93 -2.39 -3.45 -8.00
C LYS A 93 -1.34 -2.81 -8.91
N GLU A 94 -1.07 -1.51 -8.73
CA GLU A 94 -0.02 -0.81 -9.48
C GLU A 94 1.37 -1.38 -9.15
N TRP A 95 1.62 -1.64 -7.87
CA TRP A 95 2.86 -2.25 -7.42
C TRP A 95 3.02 -3.69 -7.91
N VAL A 96 1.96 -4.51 -7.96
CA VAL A 96 2.00 -5.85 -8.58
C VAL A 96 2.46 -5.74 -10.04
N GLU A 97 1.81 -4.91 -10.84
CA GLU A 97 2.18 -4.76 -12.26
C GLU A 97 3.59 -4.18 -12.45
N ARG A 98 4.01 -3.25 -11.60
CA ARG A 98 5.37 -2.71 -11.60
C ARG A 98 6.40 -3.78 -11.25
N LEU A 99 6.13 -4.59 -10.23
CA LEU A 99 7.05 -5.62 -9.76
C LEU A 99 7.20 -6.78 -10.75
N LYS A 100 6.15 -7.13 -11.51
CA LYS A 100 6.24 -8.11 -12.61
C LYS A 100 7.26 -7.75 -13.70
N GLN A 101 7.59 -6.47 -13.84
CA GLN A 101 8.53 -6.01 -14.88
C GLN A 101 10.00 -6.28 -14.52
N TYR A 102 10.30 -6.64 -13.27
CA TYR A 102 11.67 -6.89 -12.84
C TYR A 102 12.10 -8.32 -13.16
N PRO A 103 13.28 -8.52 -13.77
CA PRO A 103 13.77 -9.85 -14.15
C PRO A 103 14.05 -10.76 -12.95
N GLU A 104 14.33 -10.19 -11.77
CA GLU A 104 14.57 -10.92 -10.52
C GLU A 104 13.30 -11.60 -9.97
N ILE A 105 12.12 -11.15 -10.44
CA ILE A 105 10.81 -11.58 -9.95
C ILE A 105 10.26 -12.67 -10.85
N GLU A 106 9.80 -13.74 -10.22
CA GLU A 106 9.10 -14.84 -10.87
C GLU A 106 7.59 -14.61 -10.89
N ASN A 107 7.01 -14.24 -9.74
CA ASN A 107 5.57 -13.98 -9.62
C ASN A 107 5.29 -12.94 -8.53
N THR A 108 4.18 -12.20 -8.65
CA THR A 108 3.71 -11.24 -7.65
C THR A 108 2.20 -11.24 -7.56
N GLY A 109 1.69 -10.98 -6.36
CA GLY A 109 0.25 -10.99 -6.11
C GLY A 109 -0.15 -10.14 -4.92
N LEU A 110 -1.44 -9.87 -4.81
CA LEU A 110 -2.01 -9.23 -3.63
C LEU A 110 -1.99 -10.22 -2.47
N ASN A 111 -1.55 -9.80 -1.29
CA ASN A 111 -1.68 -10.61 -0.08
C ASN A 111 -3.12 -10.48 0.47
N GLY A 112 -4.07 -11.01 -0.30
CA GLY A 112 -5.43 -11.30 0.14
C GLY A 112 -5.54 -12.80 0.37
N ILE A 113 -6.21 -13.19 1.46
CA ILE A 113 -6.53 -14.57 1.80
C ILE A 113 -6.95 -15.33 0.52
N GLY A 114 -6.10 -16.24 0.02
CA GLY A 114 -6.50 -17.29 -0.91
C GLY A 114 -6.07 -17.25 -2.38
N HIS A 115 -5.17 -16.36 -2.84
CA HIS A 115 -4.71 -16.45 -4.24
C HIS A 115 -3.20 -16.24 -4.40
N ILE A 116 -2.45 -17.34 -4.22
CA ILE A 116 -1.18 -17.58 -4.91
C ILE A 116 -1.48 -18.73 -5.87
N PHE A 117 -1.47 -18.46 -7.18
CA PHE A 117 -1.44 -19.47 -8.23
C PHE A 117 -0.23 -19.19 -9.12
#